data_AF-A0AAJ2U5R2-F1
#
_entry.id   AF-A0AAJ2U5R2-F1
#
_cell.length_a   1.000
_cell.length_b   1.000
_cell.length_c   1.000
_cell.angle_alpha   90.00
_cell.angle_beta   90.00
_cell.angle_gamma   90.00
#
_symmetry.space_group_name_H-M   'P 1'
#
loop_
_entity.id
_entity.type
_entity.pdbx_description
1 polymer ?
#
loop_
_entity_poly.entity_id
_entity_poly.type
_entity_poly.pdbx_seq_one_letter_code
_entity_poly.pdbx_strand_id
1 'polypeptide(L)'
;ATMVAAGVYLVAALFPLFLASKTALLTVAVIGGFTAIFAASIGLVQTDIKRVLAYSTVSQLGYMMLALGCGGYVAGVFHLMTHAFFKALLFLAAGSVIHAVHTQNIEEMGGLWKKLKLT
;
A
#
# COMPACT_ATOMS: atom_id res chain seq x y z
N ALA A 1 10.75 1.49 -2.17
CA ALA A 1 9.64 2.46 -2.22
C ALA A 1 9.35 3.02 -3.63
N THR A 2 10.20 2.77 -4.63
CA THR A 2 10.25 3.60 -5.85
C THR A 2 9.26 3.23 -6.96
N MET A 3 9.08 1.93 -7.26
CA MET A 3 8.37 1.51 -8.47
C MET A 3 6.87 1.85 -8.47
N VAL A 4 6.20 1.68 -7.32
CA VAL A 4 4.74 1.82 -7.19
C VAL A 4 4.26 3.26 -6.96
N ALA A 5 5.11 4.12 -6.38
CA ALA A 5 4.79 5.52 -6.13
C ALA A 5 4.69 6.34 -7.43
N ALA A 6 5.39 5.92 -8.49
CA ALA A 6 5.45 6.62 -9.76
C ALA A 6 4.08 6.79 -10.43
N GLY A 7 3.21 5.78 -10.34
CA GLY A 7 1.85 5.84 -10.92
C GLY A 7 0.96 6.87 -10.22
N VAL A 8 0.95 6.87 -8.88
CA VAL A 8 0.21 7.85 -8.08
C VAL A 8 0.78 9.26 -8.30
N TYR A 9 2.11 9.38 -8.33
CA TYR A 9 2.80 10.64 -8.59
C TYR A 9 2.46 11.20 -9.98
N LEU A 10 2.40 10.38 -11.03
CA LEU A 10 2.03 10.82 -12.37
C LEU A 10 0.63 11.45 -12.38
N VAL A 11 -0.36 10.78 -11.79
CA VAL A 11 -1.73 11.30 -11.72
C VAL A 11 -1.81 12.58 -10.89
N ALA A 12 -1.05 12.66 -9.81
CA ALA A 12 -0.93 13.88 -9.02
C ALA A 12 -0.23 15.03 -9.78
N ALA A 13 0.86 14.76 -10.48
CA ALA A 13 1.60 15.76 -11.24
C ALA A 13 0.80 16.29 -12.43
N LEU A 14 0.04 15.42 -13.09
CA LEU A 14 -0.85 15.76 -14.20
C LEU A 14 -2.29 16.03 -13.74
N PHE A 15 -2.51 16.29 -12.45
CA PHE A 15 -3.85 16.44 -11.90
C PHE A 15 -4.74 17.48 -12.62
N PRO A 16 -4.22 18.65 -13.04
CA PRO A 16 -4.99 19.60 -13.86
C PRO A 16 -5.52 19.00 -15.18
N LEU A 17 -4.78 18.08 -15.80
CA LEU A 17 -5.21 17.38 -17.01
C LEU A 17 -6.35 16.41 -16.70
N PHE A 18 -6.29 15.69 -15.58
CA PHE A 18 -7.37 14.80 -15.15
C PHE A 18 -8.64 15.58 -14.78
N LEU A 19 -8.50 16.74 -14.13
CA LEU A 19 -9.64 17.64 -13.83
C LEU A 19 -10.39 18.11 -15.08
N ALA A 20 -9.72 18.19 -16.24
CA ALA A 20 -10.35 18.57 -17.50
C ALA A 20 -11.32 17.49 -18.05
N SER A 21 -11.25 16.24 -17.55
CA SER A 21 -12.11 15.14 -18.00
C SER A 21 -12.72 14.37 -16.82
N LYS A 22 -14.03 14.58 -16.61
CA LYS A 22 -14.79 13.83 -15.59
C LYS A 22 -14.69 12.32 -15.78
N THR A 23 -14.69 11.85 -17.04
CA THR A 23 -14.55 10.42 -17.36
C THR A 23 -13.20 9.88 -16.92
N ALA A 24 -12.11 10.65 -17.11
CA ALA A 24 -10.77 10.23 -16.68
C ALA A 24 -10.69 10.10 -15.15
N LEU A 25 -11.20 11.09 -14.41
CA LEU A 25 -11.25 11.05 -12.94
C LEU A 25 -12.09 9.88 -12.42
N LEU A 26 -13.28 9.68 -12.98
CA LEU A 26 -14.16 8.58 -12.57
C LEU A 26 -13.53 7.21 -12.85
N THR A 27 -12.82 7.07 -13.97
CA THR A 27 -12.07 5.85 -14.29
C THR A 27 -10.99 5.57 -13.24
N VAL A 28 -10.21 6.59 -12.88
CA VAL A 28 -9.19 6.48 -11.83
C VAL A 28 -9.82 6.12 -10.48
N ALA A 29 -10.94 6.76 -10.13
CA ALA A 29 -11.66 6.50 -8.88
C ALA A 29 -12.16 5.04 -8.80
N VAL A 30 -12.83 4.56 -9.84
CA VAL A 30 -13.40 3.21 -9.88
C VAL A 30 -12.31 2.15 -9.83
N ILE A 31 -11.26 2.29 -10.64
CA ILE A 31 -10.13 1.34 -10.64
C ILE A 31 -9.41 1.38 -9.28
N GLY A 32 -9.19 2.57 -8.71
CA GLY A 32 -8.57 2.73 -7.40
C GLY A 32 -9.38 2.06 -6.28
N GLY A 33 -10.68 2.32 -6.22
CA GLY A 33 -11.58 1.76 -5.22
C GLY A 33 -11.72 0.24 -5.34
N PHE A 34 -11.88 -0.28 -6.56
CA PHE A 34 -11.89 -1.73 -6.80
C PHE A 34 -10.56 -2.37 -6.36
N THR A 35 -9.43 -1.80 -6.75
CA THR A 35 -8.10 -2.31 -6.39
C THR A 35 -7.89 -2.31 -4.88
N ALA A 36 -8.35 -1.27 -4.18
CA ALA A 36 -8.24 -1.15 -2.74
C ALA A 36 -8.88 -2.33 -2.01
N ILE A 37 -10.14 -2.65 -2.37
CA ILE A 37 -10.91 -3.72 -1.77
C ILE A 37 -10.35 -5.09 -2.20
N PHE A 38 -10.15 -5.29 -3.50
CA PHE A 38 -9.71 -6.57 -4.05
C PHE A 38 -8.34 -7.01 -3.48
N ALA A 39 -7.37 -6.10 -3.42
CA ALA A 39 -6.06 -6.41 -2.87
C ALA A 39 -6.10 -6.63 -1.35
N ALA A 40 -6.95 -5.91 -0.62
CA ALA A 40 -7.14 -6.14 0.81
C ALA A 40 -7.68 -7.55 1.07
N SER A 41 -8.70 -7.98 0.32
CA SER A 41 -9.27 -9.33 0.43
C SER A 41 -8.23 -10.42 0.16
N ILE A 42 -7.38 -10.26 -0.86
CA ILE A 42 -6.29 -11.21 -1.13
C ILE A 42 -5.27 -11.22 0.00
N GLY A 43 -4.94 -10.04 0.55
CA GLY A 43 -3.98 -9.89 1.65
C GLY A 43 -4.38 -10.61 2.93
N LEU A 44 -5.68 -10.69 3.23
CA LEU A 44 -6.22 -11.35 4.43
C LEU A 44 -5.97 -12.86 4.47
N VAL A 45 -5.81 -13.49 3.32
CA VAL A 45 -5.63 -14.95 3.20
C VAL A 45 -4.19 -15.34 2.85
N GLN A 46 -3.25 -14.40 2.88
CA GLN A 46 -1.84 -14.70 2.64
C GLN A 46 -1.18 -15.26 3.91
N THR A 47 -0.45 -16.36 3.77
CA THR A 47 0.35 -16.97 4.84
C THR A 47 1.80 -16.47 4.86
N ASP A 48 2.30 -15.86 3.80
CA ASP A 48 3.64 -15.26 3.77
C ASP A 48 3.60 -13.78 4.20
N ILE A 49 4.37 -13.42 5.23
CA ILE A 49 4.38 -12.06 5.80
C ILE A 49 4.75 -10.97 4.75
N LYS A 50 5.68 -11.24 3.82
CA LYS A 50 6.02 -10.28 2.76
C LYS A 50 4.87 -10.14 1.77
N ARG A 51 4.16 -11.23 1.45
CA ARG A 51 2.98 -11.18 0.57
C ARG A 51 1.84 -10.39 1.21
N VAL A 52 1.57 -10.58 2.51
CA VAL A 52 0.60 -9.75 3.26
C VAL A 52 0.96 -8.26 3.15
N LEU A 53 2.24 -7.91 3.36
CA LEU A 53 2.71 -6.52 3.28
C LEU A 53 2.69 -5.95 1.85
N ALA A 54 2.91 -6.80 0.83
CA ALA A 54 2.82 -6.43 -0.57
C ALA A 54 1.37 -6.14 -1.00
N TYR A 55 0.42 -7.03 -0.69
CA TYR A 55 -0.99 -6.80 -1.04
C TYR A 55 -1.61 -5.62 -0.29
N SER A 56 -1.21 -5.40 0.96
CA SER A 56 -1.60 -4.17 1.65
C SER A 56 -0.96 -2.91 1.03
N THR A 57 0.16 -3.01 0.30
CA THR A 57 0.68 -1.89 -0.51
C THR A 57 -0.20 -1.64 -1.72
N VAL A 58 -0.58 -2.69 -2.45
CA VAL A 58 -1.49 -2.59 -3.61
C VAL A 58 -2.83 -1.95 -3.19
N SER A 59 -3.37 -2.37 -2.06
CA SER A 59 -4.61 -1.82 -1.52
C SER A 59 -4.49 -0.31 -1.19
N GLN A 60 -3.39 0.09 -0.55
CA GLN A 60 -3.14 1.48 -0.15
C GLN A 60 -2.90 2.40 -1.36
N LEU A 61 -2.25 1.90 -2.42
CA LEU A 61 -2.19 2.63 -3.68
C LEU A 61 -3.57 2.79 -4.31
N GLY A 62 -4.42 1.76 -4.22
CA GLY A 62 -5.84 1.84 -4.60
C GLY A 62 -6.56 2.99 -3.88
N TYR A 63 -6.35 3.13 -2.57
CA TYR A 63 -6.88 4.25 -1.79
C TYR A 63 -6.37 5.62 -2.28
N MET A 64 -5.07 5.74 -2.59
CA MET A 64 -4.51 6.99 -3.11
C MET A 64 -5.12 7.35 -4.48
N MET A 65 -5.27 6.36 -5.36
CA MET A 65 -5.88 6.54 -6.68
C MET A 65 -7.37 6.90 -6.55
N LEU A 66 -8.10 6.26 -5.63
CA LEU A 66 -9.49 6.62 -5.33
C LEU A 66 -9.60 8.07 -4.85
N ALA A 67 -8.73 8.49 -3.93
CA ALA A 67 -8.70 9.86 -3.44
C ALA A 67 -8.46 10.87 -4.56
N LEU A 68 -7.46 10.62 -5.43
CA LEU A 68 -7.19 11.46 -6.60
C LEU A 68 -8.38 11.47 -7.58
N GLY A 69 -8.97 10.30 -7.89
CA GLY A 69 -10.12 10.19 -8.79
C GLY A 69 -11.38 10.89 -8.27
N CYS A 70 -11.55 11.00 -6.96
CA CYS A 70 -12.63 11.76 -6.32
C CYS A 70 -12.35 13.27 -6.21
N GLY A 71 -11.24 13.76 -6.77
CA GLY A 71 -10.86 15.17 -6.71
C GLY A 71 -10.01 15.54 -5.48
N GLY A 72 -9.72 14.60 -4.59
CA GLY A 72 -8.98 14.80 -3.34
C GLY A 72 -7.47 14.81 -3.52
N TYR A 73 -6.92 15.80 -4.22
CA TYR A 73 -5.46 15.93 -4.45
C TYR A 73 -4.64 15.85 -3.17
N VAL A 74 -4.98 16.70 -2.18
CA VAL A 74 -4.27 16.78 -0.91
C VAL A 74 -4.32 15.44 -0.18
N ALA A 75 -5.49 14.79 -0.14
CA ALA A 75 -5.65 13.49 0.49
C ALA A 75 -4.79 12.43 -0.19
N GLY A 76 -4.80 12.34 -1.53
CA GLY A 76 -4.01 11.35 -2.27
C GLY A 76 -2.49 11.52 -2.06
N VAL A 77 -1.99 12.76 -2.13
CA VAL A 77 -0.55 13.04 -1.97
C VAL A 77 -0.10 12.90 -0.52
N PHE A 78 -0.90 13.36 0.44
CA PHE A 78 -0.60 13.18 1.86
C PHE A 78 -0.57 11.70 2.25
N HIS A 79 -1.52 10.91 1.74
CA HIS A 79 -1.54 9.46 1.92
C HIS A 79 -0.30 8.81 1.32
N LEU A 80 0.13 9.21 0.12
CA LEU A 80 1.36 8.72 -0.50
C LEU A 80 2.59 8.95 0.41
N MET A 81 2.72 10.14 0.98
CA MET A 81 3.82 10.48 1.90
C MET A 81 3.80 9.61 3.15
N THR A 82 2.67 9.57 3.88
CA THR A 82 2.55 8.77 5.11
C THR A 82 2.81 7.29 4.83
N HIS A 83 2.29 6.76 3.71
CA HIS A 83 2.52 5.41 3.25
C HIS A 83 3.97 5.07 2.99
N ALA A 84 4.75 5.99 2.41
CA ALA A 84 6.18 5.78 2.22
C ALA A 84 6.88 5.48 3.56
N PHE A 85 6.56 6.24 4.61
CA PHE A 85 7.14 6.05 5.94
C PHE A 85 6.70 4.73 6.59
N PHE A 86 5.39 4.51 6.74
CA PHE A 86 4.94 3.33 7.47
C PHE A 86 5.23 2.02 6.73
N LYS A 87 5.22 2.01 5.39
CA LYS A 87 5.60 0.81 4.65
C LYS A 87 7.08 0.52 4.71
N ALA A 88 7.94 1.53 4.64
CA ALA A 88 9.37 1.31 4.83
C ALA A 88 9.63 0.67 6.20
N LEU A 89 8.98 1.19 7.25
CA LEU A 89 9.07 0.62 8.59
C LEU A 89 8.59 -0.84 8.65
N LEU A 90 7.39 -1.14 8.13
CA LEU A 90 6.82 -2.49 8.16
C LEU A 90 7.68 -3.52 7.39
N PHE A 91 8.23 -3.15 6.24
CA PHE A 91 9.09 -4.05 5.46
C PHE A 91 10.45 -4.27 6.14
N LEU A 92 11.02 -3.25 6.80
CA LEU A 92 12.25 -3.40 7.58
C LEU A 92 12.02 -4.29 8.81
N ALA A 93 10.91 -4.08 9.54
CA ALA A 93 10.54 -4.89 10.69
C ALA A 93 10.30 -6.36 10.29
N ALA A 94 9.50 -6.61 9.25
CA ALA A 94 9.29 -7.97 8.73
C ALA A 94 10.60 -8.60 8.24
N GLY A 95 11.50 -7.83 7.62
CA GLY A 95 12.84 -8.29 7.25
C GLY A 95 13.67 -8.75 8.46
N SER A 96 13.63 -7.98 9.55
CA SER A 96 14.29 -8.33 10.81
C SER A 96 13.69 -9.60 11.45
N VAL A 97 12.36 -9.75 11.46
CA VAL A 97 11.69 -10.96 11.95
C VAL A 97 12.11 -12.18 11.13
N ILE A 98 12.02 -12.12 9.79
CA ILE A 98 12.40 -13.23 8.91
C ILE A 98 13.86 -13.63 9.11
N HIS A 99 14.75 -12.65 9.29
CA HIS A 99 16.16 -12.93 9.55
C HIS A 99 16.36 -13.71 10.87
N ALA A 100 15.56 -13.42 11.89
CA ALA A 100 15.66 -14.08 13.20
C ALA A 100 15.00 -15.48 13.24
N VAL A 101 13.91 -15.70 12.49
CA VAL A 101 13.14 -16.96 12.56
C VAL A 101 13.36 -17.89 11.37
N HIS A 102 14.07 -17.43 10.32
CA HIS A 102 14.40 -18.20 9.10
C HIS A 102 13.21 -18.78 8.33
N THR A 103 11.99 -18.32 8.61
CA THR A 103 10.77 -18.63 7.86
C THR A 103 10.05 -17.34 7.48
N GLN A 104 9.25 -17.41 6.41
CA GLN A 104 8.34 -16.32 6.00
C GLN A 104 6.88 -16.65 6.28
N ASN A 105 6.57 -17.90 6.63
CA ASN A 105 5.23 -18.38 6.89
C ASN A 105 4.78 -17.91 8.29
N ILE A 106 3.72 -17.11 8.36
CA ILE A 106 3.17 -16.57 9.61
C ILE A 106 2.56 -17.66 10.50
N GLU A 107 2.16 -18.79 9.92
CA GLU A 107 1.62 -19.94 10.68
C GLU A 107 2.70 -20.64 11.52
N GLU A 108 3.97 -20.51 11.10
CA GLU A 108 5.15 -21.02 11.81
C GLU A 108 5.74 -19.96 12.77
N MET A 109 5.20 -18.74 12.77
CA MET A 109 5.63 -17.65 13.64
C MET A 109 4.76 -17.57 14.91
N GLY A 110 5.34 -17.14 16.02
CA GLY A 110 4.59 -16.93 17.25
C GLY A 110 5.46 -16.64 18.47
N GLY A 111 4.90 -15.96 19.47
CA GLY A 111 5.58 -15.70 20.75
C GLY A 111 6.84 -14.82 20.64
N LEU A 112 6.93 -13.97 19.61
CA LEU A 112 8.15 -13.20 19.31
C LEU A 112 8.29 -11.92 20.13
N TRP A 113 7.20 -11.34 20.66
CA TRP A 113 7.18 -10.06 21.39
C TRP A 113 8.24 -9.96 22.51
N LYS A 114 8.43 -11.03 23.30
CA LYS A 114 9.44 -11.02 24.39
C LYS A 114 10.87 -11.24 23.89
N LYS A 115 11.02 -11.86 22.71
CA LYS A 115 12.30 -12.27 22.12
C LYS A 115 12.89 -11.18 21.23
N LEU A 116 12.04 -10.40 20.56
CA LEU A 116 12.40 -9.30 19.67
C LEU A 116 11.76 -8.01 20.18
N LYS A 117 12.38 -7.32 21.14
CA LYS A 117 11.74 -6.19 21.85
C LYS A 117 11.67 -4.88 21.04
N LEU A 118 12.53 -4.75 20.03
CA LEU A 118 12.60 -3.56 19.16
C LEU A 118 11.79 -3.73 17.87
N THR A 119 11.33 -4.95 17.59
CA THR A 119 10.71 -5.36 16.32
C THR A 119 9.27 -5.79 16.57
#